data_AF-A0A640VV21-F1
#
_entry.id   AF-A0A640VV21-F1
#
_cell.length_a   1.000
_cell.length_b   1.000
_cell.length_c   1.000
_cell.angle_alpha   90.00
_cell.angle_beta   90.00
_cell.angle_gamma   90.00
#
_symmetry.space_group_name_H-M   'P 1'
#
loop_
_entity.id
_entity.type
_entity.pdbx_description
1 polymer ?
#
loop_
_entity_poly.entity_id
_entity_poly.type
_entity_poly.pdbx_seq_one_letter_code
_entity_poly.pdbx_strand_id
1 'polypeptide(L)'
;MQSQMAVGVGGGLLFGVLLSVAISGTLTDGKIERAVGKTSETSEAAMAAATEGFEARIAELEAALSESAASLDERLVALQTETAVEMAALSAATEGQANDLADLVEQMAQAPQAAPAEAVDLDMPTSEARGVGETAIFADGAVRVFVSAVDQDGGSARVSVNGETQSLSIGASAAVALDGGECAVALADVTEAGAIIGSDCGVETTQATDAAAADIPPAPEDGHTPGTTVSLADGALRVFVSALAADGSSARLAVNGIDVVAVASGTSIDVAAGDQACTLTVTGVGNGMVGLEGSCS
;
A
#
# COMPACT_ATOMS: atom_id res chain seq x y z
N MET A 1 1.71 -10.77 -26.78
CA MET A 1 1.20 -10.33 -28.09
C MET A 1 0.11 -9.29 -27.86
N GLN A 2 0.50 -8.02 -27.86
CA GLN A 2 -0.39 -6.85 -27.99
C GLN A 2 0.50 -5.65 -28.31
N SER A 3 0.07 -4.89 -29.31
CA SER A 3 0.77 -3.81 -30.01
C SER A 3 1.17 -2.62 -29.14
N GLN A 4 2.27 -1.95 -29.48
CA GLN A 4 2.24 -0.50 -29.73
C GLN A 4 3.14 -0.15 -30.93
N MET A 5 2.51 0.50 -31.91
CA MET A 5 3.13 1.08 -33.09
C MET A 5 3.75 2.43 -32.72
N ALA A 6 5.02 2.64 -33.07
CA ALA A 6 5.64 3.96 -33.05
C ALA A 6 5.59 4.54 -34.47
N VAL A 7 4.57 5.36 -34.74
CA VAL A 7 4.52 6.26 -35.91
C VAL A 7 4.59 7.69 -35.38
N GLY A 8 5.77 8.27 -35.44
CA GLY A 8 6.02 9.68 -35.16
C GLY A 8 6.44 10.39 -36.44
N VAL A 9 5.49 10.67 -37.33
CA VAL A 9 5.64 11.63 -38.43
C VAL A 9 5.19 12.98 -37.91
N GLY A 10 6.13 13.91 -37.74
CA GLY A 10 5.87 15.28 -37.32
C GLY A 10 6.81 16.23 -38.03
N GLY A 11 6.54 16.47 -39.32
CA GLY A 11 7.24 17.46 -40.13
C GLY A 11 6.92 18.87 -39.66
N GLY A 12 7.89 19.53 -39.02
CA GLY A 12 7.88 20.96 -38.75
C GLY A 12 8.55 21.73 -39.89
N LEU A 13 7.77 22.07 -40.92
CA LEU A 13 8.15 23.03 -41.96
C LEU A 13 7.99 24.46 -41.39
N LEU A 14 9.02 24.95 -40.69
CA LEU A 14 9.12 26.37 -40.38
C LEU A 14 9.69 27.12 -41.59
N PHE A 15 8.78 27.61 -42.43
CA PHE A 15 9.06 28.64 -43.44
C PHE A 15 9.44 29.96 -42.75
N GLY A 16 10.73 30.13 -42.44
CA GLY A 16 11.31 31.40 -42.04
C GLY A 16 11.69 32.23 -43.27
N VAL A 17 10.72 32.94 -43.88
CA VAL A 17 11.02 33.98 -44.86
C VAL A 17 11.45 35.24 -44.11
N LEU A 18 12.70 35.30 -43.68
CA LEU A 18 13.36 36.55 -43.29
C LEU A 18 14.07 37.12 -44.52
N LEU A 19 13.34 37.92 -45.30
CA LEU A 19 13.88 38.75 -46.37
C LEU A 19 14.77 39.84 -45.74
N SER A 20 16.05 39.53 -45.56
CA SER A 20 17.08 40.51 -45.15
C SER A 20 17.70 41.12 -46.40
N VAL A 21 17.04 42.14 -46.95
CA VAL A 21 17.59 42.96 -48.03
C VAL A 21 18.50 44.01 -47.42
N ALA A 22 19.80 43.72 -47.37
CA ALA A 22 20.84 44.71 -47.14
C ALA A 22 21.09 45.49 -48.44
N ILE A 23 20.50 46.68 -48.55
CA ILE A 23 20.76 47.63 -49.63
C ILE A 23 22.10 48.32 -49.33
N SER A 24 23.21 47.78 -49.87
CA SER A 24 24.44 48.55 -50.05
C SER A 24 24.34 49.31 -51.36
N GLY A 25 24.35 50.64 -51.26
CA GLY A 25 24.18 51.55 -52.38
C GLY A 25 25.39 51.61 -53.30
N THR A 26 25.14 51.53 -54.60
CA THR A 26 25.84 52.29 -55.64
C THR A 26 24.93 52.42 -56.88
N LEU A 27 24.52 53.66 -57.19
CA LEU A 27 24.17 54.20 -58.52
C LEU A 27 23.27 53.35 -59.43
N THR A 28 21.94 53.45 -59.28
CA THR A 28 20.96 53.18 -60.36
C THR A 28 19.65 53.97 -60.15
N ASP A 29 19.72 55.30 -60.24
CA ASP A 29 18.60 56.23 -59.95
C ASP A 29 17.39 56.14 -60.92
N GLY A 30 17.52 55.52 -62.10
CA GLY A 30 16.44 55.53 -63.11
C GLY A 30 15.53 54.30 -63.15
N LYS A 31 15.86 53.21 -62.45
CA LYS A 31 15.12 51.93 -62.54
C LYS A 31 14.26 51.64 -61.30
N ILE A 32 14.54 52.31 -60.18
CA ILE A 32 13.85 52.10 -58.91
C ILE A 32 12.46 52.77 -58.92
N GLU A 33 12.29 53.96 -59.50
CA GLU A 33 10.97 54.60 -59.61
C GLU A 33 9.95 53.78 -60.40
N ARG A 34 10.38 53.08 -61.47
CA ARG A 34 9.52 52.16 -62.22
C ARG A 34 9.23 50.85 -61.49
N ALA A 35 10.14 50.39 -60.63
CA ALA A 35 9.90 49.19 -59.82
C ALA A 35 8.95 49.50 -58.66
N VAL A 36 9.11 50.64 -57.98
CA VAL A 36 8.26 51.07 -56.87
C VAL A 36 6.83 51.36 -57.33
N GLY A 37 6.63 51.98 -58.50
CA GLY A 37 5.29 52.19 -59.06
C GLY A 37 4.53 50.89 -59.35
N LYS A 38 5.20 49.89 -59.94
CA LYS A 38 4.60 48.57 -60.17
C LYS A 38 4.29 47.81 -58.89
N THR A 39 5.09 48.02 -57.84
CA THR A 39 4.89 47.38 -56.53
C THR A 39 3.69 47.99 -55.79
N SER A 40 3.41 49.27 -55.98
CA SER A 40 2.23 49.94 -55.41
C SER A 40 0.92 49.39 -55.99
N GLU A 41 0.83 49.25 -57.31
CA GLU A 41 -0.37 48.69 -57.97
C GLU A 41 -0.59 47.21 -57.63
N THR A 42 0.49 46.43 -57.46
CA THR A 42 0.36 45.03 -56.99
C THR A 42 0.00 44.94 -55.51
N SER A 43 0.44 45.90 -54.68
CA SER A 43 0.08 45.97 -53.26
C SER A 43 -1.40 46.25 -53.05
N GLU A 44 -2.00 47.15 -53.84
CA GLU A 44 -3.40 47.52 -53.71
C GLU A 44 -4.32 46.36 -54.13
N ALA A 45 -3.98 45.66 -55.22
CA ALA A 45 -4.68 44.45 -55.64
C ALA A 45 -4.51 43.28 -54.64
N ALA A 46 -3.32 43.12 -54.05
CA ALA A 46 -3.08 42.10 -53.04
C ALA A 46 -3.84 42.38 -51.72
N MET A 47 -3.94 43.64 -51.32
CA MET A 47 -4.74 44.04 -50.15
C MET A 47 -6.24 43.82 -50.40
N ALA A 48 -6.75 44.16 -51.59
CA ALA A 48 -8.14 43.93 -51.95
C ALA A 48 -8.50 42.43 -51.94
N ALA A 49 -7.64 41.58 -52.51
CA ALA A 49 -7.81 40.13 -52.48
C ALA A 49 -7.68 39.56 -51.06
N ALA A 50 -6.82 40.15 -50.22
CA ALA A 50 -6.69 39.76 -48.83
C ALA A 50 -7.96 40.10 -48.02
N THR A 51 -8.54 41.30 -48.20
CA THR A 51 -9.79 41.68 -47.54
C THR A 51 -10.96 40.78 -47.92
N GLU A 52 -11.09 40.44 -49.20
CA GLU A 52 -12.12 39.51 -49.69
C GLU A 52 -11.91 38.10 -49.11
N GLY A 53 -10.66 37.65 -49.01
CA GLY A 53 -10.31 36.40 -48.34
C GLY A 53 -10.59 36.39 -46.82
N PHE A 54 -10.45 37.52 -46.14
CA PHE A 54 -10.79 37.66 -44.73
C PHE A 54 -12.30 37.64 -44.50
N GLU A 55 -13.09 38.32 -45.33
CA GLU A 55 -14.55 38.29 -45.25
C GLU A 55 -15.10 36.88 -45.46
N ALA A 56 -14.55 36.13 -46.43
CA ALA A 56 -14.92 34.73 -46.64
C ALA A 56 -14.59 33.85 -45.42
N ARG A 57 -13.42 34.04 -44.80
CA ARG A 57 -13.03 33.31 -43.58
C ARG A 57 -13.90 33.65 -42.37
N ILE A 58 -14.33 34.90 -42.24
CA ILE A 58 -15.23 35.32 -41.16
C ILE A 58 -16.60 34.65 -41.35
N ALA A 59 -17.14 34.64 -42.56
CA ALA A 59 -18.40 33.97 -42.85
C ALA A 59 -18.33 32.45 -42.59
N GLU A 60 -17.22 31.80 -42.95
CA GLU A 60 -17.00 30.38 -42.65
C GLU A 60 -16.88 30.12 -41.14
N LEU A 61 -16.20 31.01 -40.41
CA LEU A 61 -16.08 30.92 -38.95
C LEU A 61 -17.43 31.13 -38.26
N GLU A 62 -18.25 32.09 -38.70
CA GLU A 62 -19.60 32.32 -38.16
C GLU A 62 -20.51 31.12 -38.41
N ALA A 63 -20.44 30.51 -39.59
CA ALA A 63 -21.16 29.28 -39.89
C ALA A 63 -20.72 28.12 -38.98
N ALA A 64 -19.41 27.92 -38.82
CA ALA A 64 -18.86 26.88 -37.94
C ALA A 64 -19.19 27.12 -36.46
N LEU A 65 -19.23 28.37 -36.01
CA LEU A 65 -19.62 28.73 -34.64
C LEU A 65 -21.11 28.49 -34.39
N SER A 66 -21.98 28.80 -35.36
CA SER A 66 -23.41 28.54 -35.28
C SER A 66 -23.71 27.03 -35.20
N GLU A 67 -23.02 26.23 -36.01
CA GLU A 67 -23.11 24.77 -35.96
C GLU A 67 -22.57 24.21 -34.63
N SER A 68 -21.43 24.74 -34.17
CA SER A 68 -20.85 24.36 -32.88
C SER A 68 -21.78 24.68 -31.71
N ALA A 69 -22.44 25.84 -31.73
CA ALA A 69 -23.40 26.25 -30.70
C ALA A 69 -24.60 25.31 -30.63
N ALA A 70 -25.16 24.90 -31.78
CA ALA A 70 -26.24 23.93 -31.82
C ALA A 70 -25.81 22.56 -31.26
N SER A 71 -24.61 22.10 -31.62
CA SER A 71 -24.07 20.83 -31.11
C SER A 71 -23.77 20.86 -29.61
N LEU A 72 -23.38 22.02 -29.08
CA LEU A 72 -23.11 22.22 -27.65
C LEU A 72 -24.40 22.18 -26.84
N ASP A 73 -25.47 22.79 -27.33
CA ASP A 73 -26.78 22.77 -26.67
C ASP A 73 -27.33 21.34 -26.56
N GLU A 74 -27.25 20.57 -27.64
CA GLU A 74 -27.67 19.16 -27.66
C GLU A 74 -26.84 18.29 -26.71
N ARG A 75 -25.51 18.54 -26.64
CA ARG A 75 -24.63 17.88 -25.67
C ARG A 75 -24.95 18.24 -24.21
N LEU A 76 -25.31 19.50 -23.94
CA LEU A 76 -25.68 19.93 -22.59
C LEU A 76 -26.99 19.28 -22.14
N VAL A 77 -27.98 19.18 -23.02
CA VAL A 77 -29.25 18.48 -22.73
C VAL A 77 -29.02 16.99 -22.48
N ALA A 78 -28.18 16.34 -23.30
CA ALA A 78 -27.81 14.93 -23.10
C ALA A 78 -27.10 14.73 -21.75
N LEU A 79 -26.12 15.57 -21.42
CA LEU A 79 -25.38 15.51 -20.16
C LEU A 79 -26.29 15.74 -18.94
N GLN A 80 -27.21 16.70 -19.02
CA GLN A 80 -28.18 16.96 -17.95
C GLN A 80 -29.10 15.76 -17.72
N THR A 81 -29.52 15.08 -18.81
CA THR A 81 -30.36 13.88 -18.75
C THR A 81 -29.60 12.70 -18.13
N GLU A 82 -28.35 12.47 -18.55
CA GLU A 82 -27.48 11.44 -18.00
C GLU A 82 -27.24 11.65 -16.49
N THR A 83 -26.93 12.88 -16.09
CA THR A 83 -26.71 13.24 -14.68
C THR A 83 -27.97 13.02 -13.82
N ALA A 84 -29.15 13.32 -14.36
CA ALA A 84 -30.42 13.09 -13.65
C ALA A 84 -30.70 11.59 -13.45
N VAL A 85 -30.37 10.76 -14.45
CA VAL A 85 -30.48 9.30 -14.35
C VAL A 85 -29.50 8.75 -13.32
N GLU A 86 -28.25 9.23 -13.31
CA GLU A 86 -27.23 8.80 -12.36
C GLU A 86 -27.58 9.18 -10.92
N MET A 87 -28.09 10.39 -10.68
CA MET A 87 -28.57 10.81 -9.37
C MET A 87 -29.75 9.96 -8.88
N ALA A 88 -30.69 9.61 -9.77
CA ALA A 88 -31.80 8.72 -9.43
C ALA A 88 -31.31 7.31 -9.07
N ALA A 89 -30.32 6.79 -9.79
CA ALA A 89 -29.70 5.50 -9.49
C ALA A 89 -28.94 5.51 -8.16
N LEU A 90 -28.21 6.58 -7.85
CA LEU A 90 -27.50 6.75 -6.58
C LEU A 90 -28.47 6.84 -5.40
N SER A 91 -29.58 7.55 -5.56
CA SER A 91 -30.65 7.62 -4.54
C SER A 91 -31.23 6.23 -4.26
N ALA A 92 -31.57 5.47 -5.32
CA ALA A 92 -32.09 4.12 -5.18
C ALA A 92 -31.08 3.15 -4.54
N ALA A 93 -29.80 3.28 -4.88
CA ALA A 93 -28.73 2.49 -4.26
C ALA A 93 -28.58 2.80 -2.76
N THR A 94 -28.71 4.08 -2.39
CA THR A 94 -28.62 4.51 -0.98
C THR A 94 -29.81 3.99 -0.16
N GLU A 95 -31.03 4.00 -0.72
CA GLU A 95 -32.21 3.40 -0.09
C GLU A 95 -32.04 1.88 0.08
N GLY A 96 -31.45 1.20 -0.91
CA GLY A 96 -31.09 -0.22 -0.82
C GLY A 96 -30.14 -0.50 0.34
N GLN A 97 -29.04 0.26 0.43
CA GLN A 97 -28.07 0.13 1.52
C GLN A 97 -28.67 0.40 2.91
N ALA A 98 -29.59 1.36 3.01
CA ALA A 98 -30.27 1.64 4.28
C ALA A 98 -31.15 0.47 4.74
N ASN A 99 -31.85 -0.19 3.80
CA ASN A 99 -32.64 -1.38 4.10
C ASN A 99 -31.75 -2.59 4.43
N ASP A 100 -30.68 -2.80 3.67
CA ASP A 100 -29.71 -3.88 3.94
C ASP A 100 -29.07 -3.72 5.34
N LEU A 101 -28.74 -2.49 5.73
CA LEU A 101 -28.19 -2.22 7.07
C LEU A 101 -29.23 -2.44 8.17
N ALA A 102 -30.49 -2.09 7.94
CA ALA A 102 -31.57 -2.35 8.88
C ALA A 102 -31.78 -3.86 9.09
N ASP A 103 -31.78 -4.63 8.00
CA ASP A 103 -31.87 -6.10 8.04
C ASP A 103 -30.66 -6.71 8.77
N LEU A 104 -29.45 -6.19 8.54
CA LEU A 104 -28.24 -6.66 9.22
C LEU A 104 -28.30 -6.38 10.74
N VAL A 105 -28.77 -5.21 11.15
CA VAL A 105 -28.96 -4.86 12.57
C VAL A 105 -30.00 -5.77 13.23
N GLU A 106 -31.11 -6.05 12.55
CA GLU A 106 -32.14 -6.96 13.05
C GLU A 106 -31.63 -8.41 13.14
N GLN A 107 -30.83 -8.86 12.16
CA GLN A 107 -30.18 -10.16 12.18
C GLN A 107 -29.14 -10.26 13.31
N MET A 108 -28.37 -9.19 13.58
CA MET A 108 -27.45 -9.13 14.71
C MET A 108 -28.19 -9.15 16.05
N ALA A 109 -29.37 -8.55 16.15
CA ALA A 109 -30.20 -8.59 17.36
C ALA A 109 -30.80 -10.00 17.61
N GLN A 110 -31.01 -10.79 16.56
CA GLN A 110 -31.52 -12.16 16.63
C GLN A 110 -30.43 -13.23 16.69
N ALA A 111 -29.16 -12.85 16.52
CA ALA A 111 -28.05 -13.77 16.72
C ALA A 111 -28.14 -14.33 18.15
N PRO A 112 -28.17 -15.66 18.33
CA PRO A 112 -28.23 -16.25 19.65
C PRO A 112 -27.06 -15.67 20.44
N GLN A 113 -27.36 -14.97 21.52
CA GLN A 113 -26.35 -14.55 22.49
C GLN A 113 -25.59 -15.81 22.85
N ALA A 114 -24.36 -15.91 22.36
CA ALA A 114 -23.48 -17.02 22.70
C ALA A 114 -23.51 -17.11 24.22
N ALA A 115 -23.81 -18.30 24.72
CA ALA A 115 -23.89 -18.54 26.16
C ALA A 115 -22.67 -17.88 26.82
N PRO A 116 -22.86 -17.14 27.93
CA PRO A 116 -21.77 -16.40 28.56
C PRO A 116 -20.60 -17.36 28.71
N ALA A 117 -19.50 -17.03 28.01
CA ALA A 117 -18.28 -17.81 28.07
C ALA A 117 -17.95 -17.96 29.55
N GLU A 118 -17.83 -19.20 30.02
CA GLU A 118 -17.47 -19.49 31.39
C GLU A 118 -16.20 -18.69 31.70
N ALA A 119 -16.22 -17.95 32.82
CA ALA A 119 -15.10 -17.11 33.22
C ALA A 119 -13.84 -17.97 33.25
N VAL A 120 -12.95 -17.73 32.29
CA VAL A 120 -11.73 -18.52 32.14
C VAL A 120 -10.82 -18.16 33.31
N ASP A 121 -10.18 -19.18 33.88
CA ASP A 121 -9.27 -19.03 35.01
C ASP A 121 -8.20 -17.99 34.67
N LEU A 122 -8.08 -16.94 35.49
CA LEU A 122 -7.27 -15.74 35.21
C LEU A 122 -5.77 -15.98 35.39
N ASP A 123 -5.34 -17.21 35.65
CA ASP A 123 -3.93 -17.58 35.88
C ASP A 123 -3.16 -17.77 34.56
N MET A 124 -3.51 -16.99 33.54
CA MET A 124 -2.73 -16.89 32.30
C MET A 124 -1.59 -15.88 32.51
N PRO A 125 -0.38 -16.12 31.95
CA PRO A 125 0.65 -15.10 31.94
C PRO A 125 0.14 -13.85 31.22
N THR A 126 0.25 -12.71 31.88
CA THR A 126 -0.23 -11.42 31.38
C THR A 126 0.90 -10.58 30.82
N SER A 127 0.58 -9.78 29.80
CA SER A 127 1.44 -8.73 29.29
C SER A 127 1.35 -7.46 30.15
N GLU A 128 2.30 -6.55 29.97
CA GLU A 128 2.13 -5.16 30.41
C GLU A 128 0.93 -4.52 29.69
N ALA A 129 0.35 -3.47 30.28
CA ALA A 129 -0.74 -2.73 29.67
C ALA A 129 -0.35 -2.20 28.28
N ARG A 130 -1.20 -2.47 27.28
CA ARG A 130 -1.04 -2.05 25.89
C ARG A 130 -2.04 -0.96 25.53
N GLY A 131 -1.52 0.18 25.09
CA GLY A 131 -2.31 1.28 24.57
C GLY A 131 -2.89 1.00 23.18
N VAL A 132 -3.78 1.87 22.73
CA VAL A 132 -4.29 1.83 21.34
C VAL A 132 -3.14 2.04 20.37
N GLY A 133 -3.03 1.17 19.36
CA GLY A 133 -1.94 1.18 18.38
C GLY A 133 -0.76 0.29 18.77
N GLU A 134 -0.77 -0.33 19.94
CA GLU A 134 0.29 -1.23 20.39
C GLU A 134 -0.08 -2.71 20.16
N THR A 135 0.95 -3.55 20.13
CA THR A 135 0.83 -5.00 19.90
C THR A 135 1.46 -5.76 21.06
N ALA A 136 0.68 -6.64 21.71
CA ALA A 136 1.23 -7.69 22.55
C ALA A 136 1.65 -8.88 21.68
N ILE A 137 2.78 -9.50 22.01
CA ILE A 137 3.32 -10.65 21.29
C ILE A 137 3.43 -11.81 22.27
N PHE A 138 2.84 -12.95 21.90
CA PHE A 138 2.86 -14.21 22.66
C PHE A 138 3.39 -15.35 21.78
N ALA A 139 3.71 -16.50 22.39
CA ALA A 139 4.21 -17.69 21.70
C ALA A 139 5.33 -17.40 20.69
N ASP A 140 6.39 -16.71 21.12
CA ASP A 140 7.55 -16.36 20.29
C ASP A 140 7.22 -15.66 18.96
N GLY A 141 6.11 -14.91 18.91
CA GLY A 141 5.68 -14.20 17.71
C GLY A 141 4.56 -14.86 16.93
N ALA A 142 4.16 -16.08 17.29
CA ALA A 142 3.09 -16.81 16.62
C ALA A 142 1.70 -16.19 16.89
N VAL A 143 1.54 -15.49 18.01
CA VAL A 143 0.31 -14.77 18.34
C VAL A 143 0.61 -13.29 18.52
N ARG A 144 -0.01 -12.46 17.68
CA ARG A 144 0.07 -11.00 17.75
C ARG A 144 -1.30 -10.43 18.06
N VAL A 145 -1.39 -9.68 19.14
CA VAL A 145 -2.63 -9.06 19.61
C VAL A 145 -2.46 -7.55 19.54
N PHE A 146 -3.06 -6.94 18.51
CA PHE A 146 -3.05 -5.49 18.31
C PHE A 146 -4.26 -4.84 18.97
N VAL A 147 -4.04 -3.80 19.78
CA VAL A 147 -5.13 -3.08 20.46
C VAL A 147 -5.62 -1.94 19.56
N SER A 148 -6.84 -2.04 19.07
CA SER A 148 -7.44 -1.05 18.17
C SER A 148 -8.33 -0.02 18.88
N ALA A 149 -8.92 -0.38 20.01
CA ALA A 149 -9.67 0.53 20.88
C ALA A 149 -9.72 -0.03 22.31
N VAL A 150 -9.86 0.87 23.29
CA VAL A 150 -10.02 0.53 24.71
C VAL A 150 -11.19 1.34 25.25
N ASP A 151 -12.14 0.67 25.90
CA ASP A 151 -13.26 1.27 26.61
C ASP A 151 -13.07 1.01 28.11
N GLN A 152 -12.54 2.01 28.80
CA GLN A 152 -12.22 1.93 30.23
C GLN A 152 -13.49 1.89 31.09
N ASP A 153 -14.53 2.65 30.70
CA ASP A 153 -15.78 2.70 31.46
C ASP A 153 -16.57 1.40 31.31
N GLY A 154 -16.54 0.80 30.11
CA GLY A 154 -17.20 -0.48 29.82
C GLY A 154 -16.36 -1.72 30.15
N GLY A 155 -15.09 -1.56 30.52
CA GLY A 155 -14.17 -2.68 30.81
C GLY A 155 -13.99 -3.61 29.61
N SER A 156 -13.78 -3.04 28.42
CA SER A 156 -13.61 -3.81 27.19
C SER A 156 -12.52 -3.25 26.28
N ALA A 157 -12.00 -4.07 25.38
CA ALA A 157 -11.04 -3.68 24.36
C ALA A 157 -11.37 -4.33 23.02
N ARG A 158 -11.20 -3.55 21.95
CA ARG A 158 -11.26 -4.08 20.58
C ARG A 158 -9.85 -4.48 20.16
N VAL A 159 -9.63 -5.77 19.99
CA VAL A 159 -8.32 -6.33 19.65
C VAL A 159 -8.36 -7.00 18.29
N SER A 160 -7.24 -7.01 17.59
CA SER A 160 -7.02 -7.85 16.42
C SER A 160 -6.01 -8.94 16.77
N VAL A 161 -6.45 -10.19 16.75
CA VAL A 161 -5.62 -11.36 17.02
C VAL A 161 -5.29 -12.01 15.68
N ASN A 162 -4.02 -12.00 15.30
CA ASN A 162 -3.54 -12.52 14.01
C ASN A 162 -4.32 -11.97 12.78
N GLY A 163 -4.85 -10.76 12.87
CA GLY A 163 -5.60 -10.08 11.81
C GLY A 163 -7.13 -10.14 11.97
N GLU A 164 -7.66 -11.03 12.81
CA GLU A 164 -9.10 -11.12 13.09
C GLU A 164 -9.48 -10.16 14.21
N THR A 165 -10.45 -9.27 13.97
CA THR A 165 -10.84 -8.24 14.93
C THR A 165 -12.04 -8.68 15.76
N GLN A 166 -11.93 -8.56 17.07
CA GLN A 166 -12.96 -8.93 18.04
C GLN A 166 -13.00 -7.95 19.22
N SER A 167 -14.13 -7.90 19.90
CA SER A 167 -14.28 -7.14 21.14
C SER A 167 -14.21 -8.11 22.32
N LEU A 168 -13.29 -7.89 23.23
CA LEU A 168 -13.16 -8.66 24.47
C LEU A 168 -13.55 -7.78 25.65
N SER A 169 -14.41 -8.30 26.52
CA SER A 169 -14.63 -7.73 27.85
C SER A 169 -13.63 -8.32 28.84
N ILE A 170 -13.39 -7.67 29.96
CA ILE A 170 -12.54 -8.22 31.03
C ILE A 170 -13.03 -9.61 31.43
N GLY A 171 -12.11 -10.58 31.46
CA GLY A 171 -12.37 -12.00 31.73
C GLY A 171 -12.88 -12.80 30.52
N ALA A 172 -13.19 -12.14 29.40
CA ALA A 172 -13.52 -12.83 28.15
C ALA A 172 -12.23 -13.23 27.42
N SER A 173 -12.31 -14.36 26.72
CA SER A 173 -11.24 -14.89 25.89
C SER A 173 -11.73 -15.20 24.48
N ALA A 174 -10.77 -15.33 23.57
CA ALA A 174 -10.99 -15.85 22.23
C ALA A 174 -10.01 -16.98 21.95
N ALA A 175 -10.52 -18.00 21.29
CA ALA A 175 -9.70 -19.09 20.80
C ALA A 175 -8.84 -18.62 19.62
N VAL A 176 -7.61 -19.10 19.57
CA VAL A 176 -6.63 -18.85 18.52
C VAL A 176 -6.14 -20.20 18.04
N ALA A 177 -6.38 -20.49 16.77
CA ALA A 177 -5.84 -21.69 16.13
C ALA A 177 -4.38 -21.46 15.75
N LEU A 178 -3.50 -22.35 16.21
CA LEU A 178 -2.09 -22.42 15.85
C LEU A 178 -1.76 -23.80 15.26
N ASP A 179 -0.64 -23.91 14.55
CA ASP A 179 -0.20 -25.17 13.92
C ASP A 179 0.04 -26.32 14.94
N GLY A 180 0.08 -26.03 16.24
CA GLY A 180 0.27 -26.99 17.35
C GLY A 180 -0.96 -27.20 18.25
N GLY A 181 -2.11 -26.58 17.95
CA GLY A 181 -3.32 -26.69 18.76
C GLY A 181 -4.12 -25.40 18.85
N GLU A 182 -5.14 -25.41 19.69
CA GLU A 182 -5.89 -24.22 20.05
C GLU A 182 -5.36 -23.66 21.37
N CYS A 183 -5.19 -22.35 21.43
CA CYS A 183 -4.91 -21.61 22.65
C CYS A 183 -5.92 -20.46 22.77
N ALA A 184 -5.85 -19.70 23.85
CA ALA A 184 -6.70 -18.58 24.17
C ALA A 184 -5.90 -17.29 24.39
N VAL A 185 -6.50 -16.19 23.95
CA VAL A 185 -6.10 -14.82 24.31
C VAL A 185 -7.26 -14.20 25.08
N ALA A 186 -6.98 -13.65 26.26
CA ALA A 186 -7.98 -13.05 27.12
C ALA A 186 -7.64 -11.61 27.49
N LEU A 187 -8.67 -10.81 27.71
CA LEU A 187 -8.50 -9.49 28.31
C LEU A 187 -8.53 -9.65 29.83
N ALA A 188 -7.37 -9.51 30.47
CA ALA A 188 -7.25 -9.68 31.90
C ALA A 188 -7.73 -8.44 32.67
N ASP A 189 -7.43 -7.24 32.16
CA ASP A 189 -7.85 -5.98 32.78
C ASP A 189 -7.83 -4.81 31.77
N VAL A 190 -8.47 -3.70 32.12
CA VAL A 190 -8.40 -2.42 31.39
C VAL A 190 -8.08 -1.30 32.38
N THR A 191 -6.98 -0.59 32.13
CA THR A 191 -6.48 0.48 32.99
C THR A 191 -6.34 1.79 32.22
N GLU A 192 -5.99 2.88 32.92
CA GLU A 192 -5.64 4.15 32.27
C GLU A 192 -4.48 4.02 31.27
N ALA A 193 -3.56 3.09 31.51
CA ALA A 193 -2.42 2.82 30.64
C ALA A 193 -2.78 1.98 29.40
N GLY A 194 -3.91 1.26 29.42
CA GLY A 194 -4.36 0.42 28.31
C GLY A 194 -4.90 -0.94 28.75
N ALA A 195 -4.99 -1.85 27.78
CA ALA A 195 -5.49 -3.21 27.95
C ALA A 195 -4.39 -4.16 28.43
N ILE A 196 -4.62 -4.90 29.51
CA ILE A 196 -3.75 -5.98 29.99
C ILE A 196 -4.25 -7.28 29.36
N ILE A 197 -3.42 -7.88 28.52
CA ILE A 197 -3.79 -9.07 27.73
C ILE A 197 -3.05 -10.27 28.27
N GLY A 198 -3.78 -11.34 28.58
CA GLY A 198 -3.25 -12.64 28.94
C GLY A 198 -3.35 -13.63 27.78
N SER A 199 -2.46 -14.61 27.76
CA SER A 199 -2.55 -15.70 26.79
C SER A 199 -1.93 -16.97 27.34
N ASP A 200 -2.55 -18.12 27.09
CA ASP A 200 -1.94 -19.44 27.29
C ASP A 200 -1.23 -19.94 26.02
N CYS A 201 -1.13 -19.10 24.98
CA CYS A 201 -0.40 -19.43 23.77
C CYS A 201 1.11 -19.40 24.06
N GLY A 202 1.77 -20.55 23.91
CA GLY A 202 3.22 -20.66 24.08
C GLY A 202 3.68 -20.82 25.53
N VAL A 203 2.75 -20.93 26.49
CA VAL A 203 3.05 -21.83 27.60
C VAL A 203 2.94 -23.22 27.00
N GLU A 204 4.07 -23.87 26.75
CA GLU A 204 4.02 -25.31 26.67
C GLU A 204 3.25 -25.74 27.89
N THR A 205 2.10 -26.38 27.69
CA THR A 205 1.39 -27.01 28.79
C THR A 205 2.36 -28.04 29.33
N THR A 206 3.21 -27.65 30.29
CA THR A 206 4.20 -28.49 30.98
C THR A 206 3.52 -29.56 31.86
N GLN A 207 2.28 -29.93 31.53
CA GLN A 207 1.65 -31.18 31.89
C GLN A 207 1.66 -32.21 30.76
N ALA A 208 2.23 -31.91 29.58
CA ALA A 208 2.57 -32.88 28.56
C ALA A 208 3.99 -33.41 28.78
N THR A 209 4.16 -34.19 29.85
CA THR A 209 5.23 -35.20 30.06
C THR A 209 6.69 -34.77 29.81
N ASP A 210 7.52 -34.84 30.87
CA ASP A 210 9.00 -34.80 30.92
C ASP A 210 9.75 -35.77 29.96
N ALA A 211 9.12 -36.31 28.93
CA ALA A 211 9.68 -37.29 28.01
C ALA A 211 10.22 -36.70 26.70
N ALA A 212 9.94 -35.43 26.35
CA ALA A 212 10.35 -34.82 25.08
C ALA A 212 11.46 -33.74 25.19
N ALA A 213 11.86 -33.35 26.41
CA ALA A 213 12.94 -32.37 26.62
C ALA A 213 14.36 -32.92 26.33
N ALA A 214 14.49 -34.14 25.81
CA ALA A 214 15.77 -34.81 25.66
C ALA A 214 16.52 -34.48 24.35
N ASP A 215 15.89 -33.78 23.40
CA ASP A 215 16.46 -33.58 22.06
C ASP A 215 16.43 -32.12 21.56
N ILE A 216 16.18 -31.14 22.43
CA ILE A 216 16.34 -29.73 22.07
C ILE A 216 17.85 -29.43 21.96
N PRO A 217 18.35 -28.97 20.79
CA PRO A 217 19.75 -28.62 20.63
C PRO A 217 20.17 -27.55 21.65
N PRO A 218 21.40 -27.60 22.18
CA PRO A 218 21.89 -26.56 23.07
C PRO A 218 21.85 -25.20 22.39
N ALA A 219 21.63 -24.16 23.20
CA ALA A 219 21.76 -22.77 22.79
C ALA A 219 23.08 -22.54 22.03
N PRO A 220 23.05 -21.87 20.85
CA PRO A 220 24.27 -21.41 20.19
C PRO A 220 25.06 -20.45 21.09
N GLU A 221 26.40 -20.51 21.05
CA GLU A 221 27.25 -19.66 21.91
C GLU A 221 27.02 -18.16 21.67
N ASP A 222 26.75 -17.77 20.42
CA ASP A 222 26.39 -16.41 19.99
C ASP A 222 24.92 -16.33 19.54
N GLY A 223 24.02 -16.81 20.40
CA GLY A 223 22.58 -16.86 20.13
C GLY A 223 21.90 -15.48 20.15
N HIS A 224 20.95 -15.28 19.24
CA HIS A 224 20.09 -14.10 19.18
C HIS A 224 18.61 -14.47 19.33
N THR A 225 17.84 -13.67 20.07
CA THR A 225 16.42 -13.93 20.34
C THR A 225 15.49 -13.28 19.30
N PRO A 226 14.24 -13.77 19.14
CA PRO A 226 13.22 -13.08 18.35
C PRO A 226 13.06 -11.60 18.74
N GLY A 227 12.78 -10.76 17.75
CA GLY A 227 12.65 -9.31 17.90
C GLY A 227 13.98 -8.54 17.87
N THR A 228 15.12 -9.23 17.80
CA THR A 228 16.44 -8.57 17.74
C THR A 228 16.89 -8.31 16.30
N THR A 229 17.66 -7.24 16.12
CA THR A 229 18.39 -6.95 14.88
C THR A 229 19.88 -7.11 15.12
N VAL A 230 20.55 -7.92 14.30
CA VAL A 230 21.98 -8.19 14.33
C VAL A 230 22.64 -7.54 13.12
N SER A 231 23.82 -6.95 13.31
CA SER A 231 24.66 -6.45 12.23
C SER A 231 25.86 -7.38 12.07
N LEU A 232 26.02 -7.96 10.88
CA LEU A 232 27.08 -8.91 10.52
C LEU A 232 27.91 -8.34 9.37
N ALA A 233 29.10 -8.92 9.13
CA ALA A 233 30.02 -8.53 8.05
C ALA A 233 30.23 -7.00 7.96
N ASP A 234 30.72 -6.39 9.03
CA ASP A 234 30.97 -4.93 9.14
C ASP A 234 29.72 -4.06 8.88
N GLY A 235 28.52 -4.61 9.08
CA GLY A 235 27.25 -3.93 8.88
C GLY A 235 26.68 -4.04 7.46
N ALA A 236 27.34 -4.79 6.57
CA ALA A 236 26.82 -5.09 5.23
C ALA A 236 25.56 -5.97 5.28
N LEU A 237 25.43 -6.79 6.32
CA LEU A 237 24.25 -7.62 6.58
C LEU A 237 23.52 -7.14 7.83
N ARG A 238 22.27 -6.72 7.68
CA ARG A 238 21.37 -6.44 8.79
C ARG A 238 20.30 -7.53 8.86
N VAL A 239 20.36 -8.38 9.89
CA VAL A 239 19.45 -9.52 10.04
C VAL A 239 18.48 -9.25 11.19
N PHE A 240 17.18 -9.30 10.93
CA PHE A 240 16.14 -9.26 11.95
C PHE A 240 15.59 -10.66 12.20
N VAL A 241 15.63 -11.11 13.45
CA VAL A 241 15.08 -12.40 13.87
C VAL A 241 13.60 -12.21 14.16
N SER A 242 12.72 -12.76 13.31
CA SER A 242 11.27 -12.58 13.45
C SER A 242 10.66 -13.59 14.42
N ALA A 243 11.03 -14.87 14.28
CA ALA A 243 10.52 -15.98 15.10
C ALA A 243 11.45 -17.20 14.98
N LEU A 244 11.32 -18.15 15.90
CA LEU A 244 11.98 -19.45 15.86
C LEU A 244 10.94 -20.56 15.81
N ALA A 245 11.25 -21.67 15.15
CA ALA A 245 10.40 -22.85 15.19
C ALA A 245 10.51 -23.51 16.58
N ALA A 246 9.37 -23.96 17.12
CA ALA A 246 9.30 -24.57 18.45
C ALA A 246 10.14 -25.85 18.56
N ASP A 247 10.34 -26.57 17.45
CA ASP A 247 11.18 -27.77 17.38
C ASP A 247 12.69 -27.47 17.30
N GLY A 248 13.08 -26.19 17.30
CA GLY A 248 14.48 -25.77 17.16
C GLY A 248 15.08 -26.09 15.79
N SER A 249 14.28 -26.41 14.77
CA SER A 249 14.80 -26.80 13.46
C SER A 249 15.14 -25.62 12.55
N SER A 250 14.45 -24.49 12.74
CA SER A 250 14.54 -23.35 11.82
C SER A 250 14.26 -21.99 12.48
N ALA A 251 14.75 -20.93 11.84
CA ALA A 251 14.53 -19.54 12.23
C ALA A 251 13.89 -18.75 11.08
N ARG A 252 13.00 -17.81 11.38
CA ARG A 252 12.44 -16.86 10.42
C ARG A 252 13.25 -15.57 10.47
N LEU A 253 13.96 -15.27 9.40
CA LEU A 253 14.93 -14.17 9.33
C LEU A 253 14.54 -13.21 8.22
N ALA A 254 14.59 -11.90 8.50
CA ALA A 254 14.57 -10.87 7.47
C ALA A 254 15.97 -10.29 7.29
N VAL A 255 16.52 -10.41 6.07
CA VAL A 255 17.86 -9.89 5.76
C VAL A 255 17.74 -8.61 4.94
N ASN A 256 18.40 -7.55 5.39
CA ASN A 256 18.38 -6.21 4.79
C ASN A 256 16.96 -5.62 4.60
N GLY A 257 15.97 -6.12 5.34
CA GLY A 257 14.61 -5.59 5.39
C GLY A 257 13.72 -5.89 4.19
N ILE A 258 14.09 -6.84 3.32
CA ILE A 258 13.34 -7.09 2.07
C ILE A 258 12.29 -8.19 2.28
N ASP A 259 12.67 -9.40 2.70
CA ASP A 259 11.74 -10.52 2.88
C ASP A 259 12.10 -11.38 4.11
N VAL A 260 11.07 -11.92 4.78
CA VAL A 260 11.23 -12.90 5.87
C VAL A 260 11.29 -14.31 5.28
N VAL A 261 12.40 -15.01 5.48
CA VAL A 261 12.63 -16.37 4.99
C VAL A 261 12.81 -17.32 6.18
N ALA A 262 12.22 -18.50 6.10
CA ALA A 262 12.47 -19.59 7.05
C ALA A 262 13.74 -20.34 6.66
N VAL A 263 14.68 -20.46 7.60
CA VAL A 263 16.03 -20.98 7.36
C VAL A 263 16.30 -22.08 8.37
N ALA A 264 16.60 -23.28 7.89
CA ALA A 264 16.94 -24.40 8.76
C ALA A 264 18.34 -24.23 9.37
N SER A 265 18.54 -24.77 10.57
CA SER A 265 19.87 -24.88 11.20
C SER A 265 20.87 -25.56 10.25
N GLY A 266 22.09 -25.03 10.18
CA GLY A 266 23.16 -25.47 9.29
C GLY A 266 23.03 -25.00 7.83
N THR A 267 21.99 -24.25 7.47
CA THR A 267 21.78 -23.76 6.10
C THR A 267 22.45 -22.40 5.90
N SER A 268 22.96 -22.17 4.68
CA SER A 268 23.50 -20.87 4.25
C SER A 268 22.64 -20.25 3.15
N ILE A 269 22.54 -18.93 3.15
CA ILE A 269 21.77 -18.13 2.19
C ILE A 269 22.70 -17.10 1.57
N ASP A 270 22.69 -17.03 0.25
CA ASP A 270 23.38 -15.97 -0.49
C ASP A 270 22.49 -14.72 -0.58
N VAL A 271 23.07 -13.58 -0.21
CA VAL A 271 22.40 -12.29 -0.10
C VAL A 271 23.23 -11.25 -0.85
N ALA A 272 22.60 -10.53 -1.76
CA ALA A 272 23.21 -9.36 -2.40
C ALA A 272 23.10 -8.15 -1.45
N ALA A 273 24.23 -7.52 -1.14
CA ALA A 273 24.31 -6.32 -0.32
C ALA A 273 25.07 -5.22 -1.09
N GLY A 274 24.33 -4.38 -1.80
CA GLY A 274 24.94 -3.42 -2.73
C GLY A 274 25.67 -4.13 -3.87
N ASP A 275 26.97 -3.87 -4.01
CA ASP A 275 27.83 -4.49 -5.02
C ASP A 275 28.55 -5.77 -4.53
N GLN A 276 28.33 -6.18 -3.27
CA GLN A 276 28.97 -7.35 -2.67
C GLN A 276 28.04 -8.57 -2.65
N ALA A 277 28.64 -9.75 -2.81
CA ALA A 277 27.97 -11.01 -2.55
C ALA A 277 28.28 -11.45 -1.12
N CYS A 278 27.25 -11.62 -0.31
CA CYS A 278 27.38 -12.03 1.07
C CYS A 278 26.70 -13.40 1.29
N THR A 279 27.23 -14.18 2.22
CA THR A 279 26.62 -15.45 2.67
C THR A 279 26.30 -15.33 4.15
N LEU A 280 25.04 -15.62 4.50
CA LEU A 280 24.52 -15.72 5.86
C LEU A 280 24.33 -17.20 6.21
N THR A 281 24.93 -17.67 7.29
CA THR A 281 24.82 -19.05 7.77
C THR A 281 24.11 -19.09 9.12
N VAL A 282 23.12 -19.98 9.25
CA VAL A 282 22.47 -20.27 10.54
C VAL A 282 23.24 -21.41 11.20
N THR A 283 24.00 -21.13 12.25
CA THR A 283 24.87 -22.12 12.91
C THR A 283 24.10 -23.05 13.84
N GLY A 284 22.96 -22.61 14.35
CA GLY A 284 22.10 -23.38 15.25
C GLY A 284 20.81 -22.66 15.60
N VAL A 285 19.78 -23.42 15.96
CA VAL A 285 18.56 -22.90 16.60
C VAL A 285 18.28 -23.78 17.82
N GLY A 286 18.08 -23.17 18.98
CA GLY A 286 17.90 -23.92 20.23
C GLY A 286 17.71 -22.99 21.43
N ASN A 287 16.96 -23.45 22.44
CA ASN A 287 16.65 -22.70 23.66
C ASN A 287 16.17 -21.26 23.40
N GLY A 288 15.30 -21.06 22.40
CA GLY A 288 14.77 -19.73 22.06
C GLY A 288 15.79 -18.77 21.44
N MET A 289 16.93 -19.27 20.94
CA MET A 289 17.97 -18.46 20.30
C MET A 289 18.38 -19.04 18.93
N VAL A 290 18.88 -18.18 18.05
CA VAL A 290 19.49 -18.53 16.77
C VAL A 290 20.93 -18.02 16.67
N GLY A 291 21.86 -18.90 16.28
CA GLY A 291 23.24 -18.54 15.99
C GLY A 291 23.37 -18.13 14.53
N LEU A 292 24.00 -16.99 14.28
CA LEU A 292 24.12 -16.38 12.96
C LEU A 292 25.57 -15.99 12.66
N GLU A 293 26.06 -16.37 11.48
CA GLU A 293 27.36 -15.95 10.95
C GLU A 293 27.18 -15.33 9.57
N GLY A 294 27.93 -14.28 9.24
CA GLY A 294 27.84 -13.60 7.96
C GLY A 294 29.21 -13.19 7.43
N SER A 295 29.44 -13.42 6.13
CA SER A 295 30.66 -12.99 5.42
C SER A 295 30.32 -12.41 4.06
N CYS A 296 31.15 -11.50 3.54
CA CYS A 296 30.98 -10.87 2.23
C CYS A 296 32.29 -10.91 1.43
N SER A 297 32.18 -11.05 0.11
CA SER A 297 33.29 -11.04 -0.84
C SER A 297 33.13 -9.98 -1.92
#